data_AF-A0A5E4IXK4-F1
#
_entry.id   AF-A0A5E4IXK4-F1
#
_cell.length_a   1.000
_cell.length_b   1.000
_cell.length_c   1.000
_cell.angle_alpha   90.00
_cell.angle_beta   90.00
_cell.angle_gamma   90.00
#
_symmetry.space_group_name_H-M   'P 1'
#
loop_
_entity.id
_entity.type
_entity.pdbx_description
1 polymer ?
#
loop_
_entity_poly.entity_id
_entity_poly.type
_entity_poly.pdbx_seq_one_letter_code
_entity_poly.pdbx_strand_id
1 'polypeptide(L)'
;MPVSYQTGTYDQKWMEKLCVQNYAISAVLTEMYTHAEYLQKTTEVKTRLYKYSYLLTNFYIDPITLEIHYDFNPPLCCTGVLEANLNSNVIGVAHIGWISRDPIPDSQLKGRHAEYGRSVEDLTGVFSIEKFIQLWGNSTCGAISVDWLPCV
;
A
#
# COMPACT_ATOMS: atom_id res chain seq x y z
N MET A 1 -19.29 14.30 53.02
CA MET A 1 -19.61 13.98 51.61
C MET A 1 -18.44 13.20 51.05
N PRO A 2 -18.63 11.97 50.51
CA PRO A 2 -17.52 11.21 49.98
C PRO A 2 -17.13 11.81 48.64
N VAL A 3 -15.85 12.13 48.49
CA VAL A 3 -15.29 12.64 47.25
C VAL A 3 -15.18 11.45 46.31
N SER A 4 -16.02 11.41 45.27
CA SER A 4 -15.84 10.50 44.15
C SER A 4 -14.56 10.90 43.43
N TYR A 5 -13.52 10.08 43.54
CA TYR A 5 -12.35 10.19 42.67
C TYR A 5 -12.83 9.94 41.23
N GLN A 6 -13.11 11.01 40.49
CA GLN A 6 -13.28 10.91 39.04
C GLN A 6 -11.92 10.51 38.47
N THR A 7 -11.81 9.25 38.05
CA THR A 7 -10.66 8.70 37.32
C THR A 7 -10.62 9.22 35.88
N GLY A 8 -10.78 10.53 35.68
CA GLY A 8 -10.74 11.17 34.36
C GLY A 8 -9.37 11.13 33.68
N THR A 9 -8.34 10.68 34.39
CA THR A 9 -6.95 10.59 33.89
C THR A 9 -6.51 9.16 33.56
N TYR A 10 -7.29 8.13 33.94
CA TYR A 10 -6.88 6.71 33.79
C TYR A 10 -7.50 6.00 32.58
N ASP A 11 -8.26 6.72 31.75
CA ASP A 11 -8.91 6.19 30.55
C ASP A 11 -8.29 6.79 29.27
N GLN A 12 -6.98 7.03 29.31
CA GLN A 12 -6.22 7.44 28.13
C GLN A 12 -6.06 6.25 27.19
N LYS A 13 -7.12 5.97 26.44
CA LYS A 13 -7.09 4.97 25.38
C LYS A 13 -6.23 5.48 24.23
N TRP A 14 -5.30 4.65 23.80
CA TRP A 14 -4.37 4.98 22.74
C TRP A 14 -5.12 5.11 21.41
N MET A 15 -4.74 6.11 20.64
CA MET A 15 -5.20 6.32 19.27
C MET A 15 -3.99 6.55 18.39
N GLU A 16 -3.86 5.75 17.34
CA GLU A 16 -2.81 5.88 16.36
C GLU A 16 -3.36 5.69 14.96
N LYS A 17 -2.92 6.53 14.02
CA LYS A 17 -3.38 6.47 12.64
C LYS A 17 -2.22 6.71 11.69
N LEU A 18 -2.04 5.77 10.78
CA LEU A 18 -1.12 5.85 9.65
C LEU A 18 -1.95 5.82 8.37
N CYS A 19 -1.71 6.79 7.49
CA CYS A 19 -2.25 6.79 6.13
C CYS A 19 -1.09 7.02 5.17
N VAL A 20 -0.90 6.10 4.23
CA VAL A 20 0.14 6.19 3.21
C VAL A 20 -0.51 6.15 1.84
N GLN A 21 -0.12 7.08 0.96
CA GLN A 21 -0.60 7.15 -0.40
C GLN A 21 0.57 7.19 -1.37
N ASN A 22 0.54 6.31 -2.38
CA ASN A 22 1.42 6.41 -3.54
C ASN A 22 0.64 7.04 -4.69
N TYR A 23 0.90 8.32 -4.95
CA TYR A 23 0.20 9.10 -5.98
C TYR A 23 0.48 8.62 -7.41
N ALA A 24 1.64 8.00 -7.67
CA ALA A 24 1.99 7.53 -9.01
C ALA A 24 1.09 6.38 -9.47
N ILE A 25 0.58 5.58 -8.53
CA ILE A 25 -0.25 4.41 -8.80
C ILE A 25 -1.65 4.53 -8.19
N SER A 26 -1.96 5.68 -7.58
CA SER A 26 -3.21 5.94 -6.85
C SER A 26 -3.63 4.82 -5.87
N ALA A 27 -2.64 4.30 -5.14
CA ALA A 27 -2.81 3.34 -4.07
C ALA A 27 -2.78 4.02 -2.70
N VAL A 28 -3.69 3.65 -1.81
CA VAL A 28 -3.77 4.17 -0.45
C VAL A 28 -3.86 3.00 0.52
N LEU A 29 -3.13 3.11 1.62
CA LEU A 29 -3.17 2.24 2.79
C LEU A 29 -3.54 3.08 4.01
N THR A 30 -4.45 2.57 4.83
CA THR A 30 -4.80 3.12 6.13
C THR A 30 -4.65 2.03 7.19
N GLU A 31 -3.93 2.33 8.25
CA GLU A 31 -3.84 1.52 9.46
C GLU A 31 -4.20 2.43 10.63
N MET A 32 -5.21 2.07 11.41
CA MET A 32 -5.70 2.88 12.51
C MET A 32 -6.05 2.00 13.71
N TYR A 33 -5.61 2.42 14.88
CA TYR A 33 -5.96 1.82 16.17
C TYR A 33 -6.63 2.89 17.02
N THR A 34 -7.78 2.58 17.60
CA THR A 34 -8.52 3.49 18.47
C THR A 34 -9.01 2.75 19.69
N HIS A 35 -9.30 3.49 20.76
CA HIS A 35 -9.80 2.90 22.00
C HIS A 35 -8.89 1.76 22.51
N ALA A 36 -7.59 1.82 22.21
CA ALA A 36 -6.67 0.75 22.55
C ALA A 36 -6.23 0.89 24.01
N GLU A 37 -6.42 -0.17 24.79
CA GLU A 37 -5.89 -0.30 26.15
C GLU A 37 -4.44 -0.80 26.11
N TYR A 38 -4.13 -1.62 25.09
CA TYR A 38 -2.80 -2.11 24.79
C TYR A 38 -2.56 -2.08 23.28
N LEU A 39 -1.40 -1.57 22.88
CA LEU A 39 -0.97 -1.51 21.49
C LEU A 39 0.54 -1.72 21.44
N GLN A 40 0.97 -2.85 20.88
CA GLN A 40 2.35 -3.07 20.44
C GLN A 40 2.31 -3.32 18.93
N LYS A 41 3.06 -2.53 18.16
CA LYS A 41 3.07 -2.67 16.70
C LYS A 41 4.42 -2.38 16.08
N THR A 42 4.63 -2.96 14.91
CA THR A 42 5.71 -2.64 13.99
C THR A 42 5.12 -2.60 12.58
N THR A 43 5.12 -1.42 12.00
CA THR A 43 4.62 -1.19 10.64
C THR A 43 5.76 -0.67 9.78
N GLU A 44 6.01 -1.34 8.65
CA GLU A 44 6.91 -0.86 7.62
C GLU A 44 6.13 -0.67 6.32
N VAL A 45 6.14 0.55 5.78
CA VAL A 45 5.54 0.85 4.48
C VAL A 45 6.61 1.37 3.53
N LYS A 46 6.76 0.69 2.39
CA LYS A 46 7.67 1.05 1.32
C LYS A 46 6.87 1.49 0.11
N THR A 47 7.14 2.70 -0.36
CA THR A 47 6.62 3.17 -1.65
C THR A 47 7.78 3.34 -2.61
N ARG A 48 7.59 2.93 -3.87
CA ARG A 48 8.55 3.20 -4.94
C ARG A 48 7.83 3.74 -6.15
N LEU A 49 8.54 4.58 -6.88
CA LEU A 49 8.18 5.04 -8.22
C LEU A 49 9.18 4.43 -9.19
N TYR A 50 8.67 3.75 -10.20
CA TYR A 50 9.48 3.29 -11.31
C TYR A 50 9.33 4.31 -12.43
N LYS A 51 10.43 5.01 -12.75
CA LYS A 51 10.43 5.89 -13.91
C LYS A 51 10.46 5.03 -15.16
N TYR A 52 9.55 5.30 -16.10
CA TYR A 52 9.71 4.83 -17.46
C TYR A 52 11.01 5.39 -18.04
N SER A 53 12.02 4.54 -18.14
CA SER A 53 13.25 4.85 -18.87
C SER A 53 13.08 4.39 -20.30
N TYR A 54 12.57 5.26 -21.17
CA TYR A 54 12.62 5.07 -22.63
C TYR A 54 14.01 5.41 -23.18
N LEU A 55 15.07 5.06 -22.46
CA LEU A 55 16.41 5.30 -22.96
C LEU A 55 16.68 4.28 -24.06
N LEU A 56 16.90 4.76 -25.28
CA LEU A 56 17.51 3.98 -26.36
C LEU A 56 18.84 3.48 -25.83
N THR A 57 18.90 2.20 -25.45
CA THR A 57 20.05 1.66 -24.72
C THR A 57 21.24 1.43 -25.63
N ASN A 58 21.03 1.25 -26.94
CA ASN A 58 22.09 1.19 -27.94
C ASN A 58 21.57 1.71 -29.30
N PHE A 59 22.42 2.44 -30.01
CA PHE A 59 22.24 2.86 -31.39
C PHE A 59 23.41 2.31 -32.19
N TYR A 60 23.12 1.48 -33.20
CA TYR A 60 24.12 1.00 -34.14
C TYR A 60 23.62 1.14 -35.57
N ILE A 61 24.51 1.59 -36.45
CA ILE A 61 24.26 1.72 -37.89
C ILE A 61 24.92 0.50 -38.53
N ASP A 62 24.13 -0.32 -39.22
CA ASP A 62 24.70 -1.41 -40.02
C ASP A 62 25.54 -0.79 -41.16
N PRO A 63 26.86 -1.05 -41.21
CA PRO A 63 27.74 -0.45 -42.21
C PRO A 63 27.49 -0.98 -43.63
N ILE A 64 26.73 -2.05 -43.80
CA ILE A 64 26.44 -2.68 -45.10
C ILE A 64 25.09 -2.20 -45.64
N THR A 65 24.06 -2.15 -44.81
CA THR A 65 22.70 -1.79 -45.22
C THR A 65 22.37 -0.30 -44.98
N LEU A 66 23.19 0.42 -44.20
CA LEU A 66 22.93 1.78 -43.72
C LEU A 66 21.60 1.93 -42.95
N GLU A 67 21.04 0.81 -42.50
CA GLU A 67 19.83 0.80 -41.71
C GLU A 67 20.15 1.10 -40.24
N ILE A 68 19.21 1.79 -39.61
CA ILE A 68 19.32 2.20 -38.22
C ILE A 68 18.64 1.13 -37.35
N HIS A 69 19.41 0.47 -36.50
CA HIS A 69 18.88 -0.43 -35.48
C HIS A 69 18.79 0.27 -34.13
N TYR A 70 17.59 0.24 -33.55
CA TYR A 70 17.31 0.72 -32.20
C TYR A 70 16.91 -0.46 -31.32
N ASP A 71 17.70 -0.74 -30.28
CA ASP A 71 17.29 -1.67 -29.23
C ASP A 71 16.33 -0.95 -28.28
N PHE A 72 15.04 -1.25 -28.41
CA PHE A 72 14.02 -0.75 -27.50
C PHE A 72 14.02 -1.61 -26.22
N ASN A 73 14.58 -1.08 -25.14
CA ASN A 73 14.40 -1.71 -23.83
C ASN A 73 12.90 -1.59 -23.49
N PRO A 74 12.16 -2.70 -23.28
CA PRO A 74 10.76 -2.62 -22.95
C PRO A 74 10.59 -1.72 -21.71
N PRO A 75 9.59 -0.81 -21.71
CA PRO A 75 9.32 0.01 -20.55
C PRO A 75 9.21 -0.90 -19.33
N LEU A 76 9.79 -0.47 -18.21
CA LEU A 76 9.52 -1.05 -16.89
C LEU A 76 8.01 -1.33 -16.85
N CYS A 77 7.64 -2.60 -16.66
CA CYS A 77 6.24 -3.02 -16.76
C CYS A 77 5.35 -2.29 -15.76
N CYS A 78 5.96 -1.57 -14.82
CA CYS A 78 5.32 -0.94 -13.69
C CYS A 78 5.69 0.52 -13.52
N THR A 79 4.74 1.24 -12.96
CA THR A 79 4.82 2.67 -12.63
C THR A 79 5.22 2.91 -11.18
N GLY A 80 4.94 1.96 -10.29
CA GLY A 80 5.30 2.07 -8.88
C GLY A 80 4.75 0.91 -8.05
N VAL A 81 5.07 0.93 -6.76
CA VAL A 81 4.57 -0.04 -5.77
C VAL A 81 4.27 0.63 -4.44
N LEU A 82 3.28 0.11 -3.73
CA LEU A 82 3.05 0.33 -2.31
C LEU A 82 3.06 -1.04 -1.61
N GLU A 83 4.07 -1.27 -0.80
CA GLU A 83 4.25 -2.47 0.04
C GLU A 83 4.09 -2.07 1.49
N ALA A 84 3.28 -2.81 2.25
CA ALA A 84 3.11 -2.61 3.68
C ALA A 84 3.20 -3.96 4.40
N ASN A 85 4.06 -4.00 5.43
CA ASN A 85 4.14 -5.10 6.38
C ASN A 85 3.64 -4.58 7.73
N LEU A 86 2.55 -5.19 8.21
CA LEU A 86 1.87 -4.83 9.45
C LEU A 86 1.99 -6.01 10.42
N ASN A 87 2.58 -5.76 11.58
CA ASN A 87 2.52 -6.69 12.71
C ASN A 87 2.07 -5.91 13.95
N SER A 88 0.94 -6.29 14.54
CA SER A 88 0.42 -5.63 15.73
C SER A 88 -0.31 -6.57 16.68
N ASN A 89 -0.21 -6.28 17.97
CA ASN A 89 -0.97 -6.90 19.03
C ASN A 89 -1.77 -5.81 19.75
N VAL A 90 -3.10 -5.96 19.77
CA VAL A 90 -4.04 -4.91 20.13
C VAL A 90 -5.10 -5.45 21.08
N ILE A 91 -5.37 -4.67 22.13
CA ILE A 91 -6.59 -4.75 22.94
C ILE A 91 -7.34 -3.46 22.68
N GLY A 92 -8.36 -3.51 21.83
CA GLY A 92 -9.08 -2.30 21.41
C GLY A 92 -9.77 -2.45 20.06
N VAL A 93 -9.80 -1.35 19.29
CA VAL A 93 -10.40 -1.30 17.95
C VAL A 93 -9.31 -1.05 16.92
N ALA A 94 -9.26 -1.86 15.87
CA ALA A 94 -8.39 -1.68 14.73
C ALA A 94 -9.20 -1.51 13.45
N HIS A 95 -8.67 -0.70 12.54
CA HIS A 95 -9.15 -0.49 11.19
C HIS A 95 -7.95 -0.55 10.25
N ILE A 96 -7.92 -1.54 9.38
CA ILE A 96 -6.89 -1.68 8.34
C ILE A 96 -7.59 -1.71 7.00
N GLY A 97 -7.28 -0.74 6.16
CA GLY A 97 -7.87 -0.59 4.85
C GLY A 97 -6.83 -0.34 3.77
N TRP A 98 -7.11 -0.77 2.56
CA TRP A 98 -6.40 -0.32 1.38
C TRP A 98 -7.37 -0.13 0.22
N ILE A 99 -7.00 0.76 -0.69
CA ILE A 99 -7.74 1.01 -1.92
C ILE A 99 -6.76 1.32 -3.06
N SER A 100 -7.07 0.80 -4.24
CA SER A 100 -6.34 1.05 -5.47
C SER A 100 -7.29 1.63 -6.52
N ARG A 101 -6.85 2.68 -7.20
CA ARG A 101 -7.63 3.41 -8.21
C ARG A 101 -6.76 3.74 -9.41
N ASP A 102 -7.41 4.05 -10.53
CA ASP A 102 -6.74 4.64 -11.67
C ASP A 102 -6.20 6.02 -11.31
N PRO A 103 -4.90 6.32 -11.52
CA PRO A 103 -4.38 7.67 -11.32
C PRO A 103 -4.97 8.71 -12.28
N ILE A 104 -5.52 8.28 -13.42
CA ILE A 104 -6.12 9.17 -14.42
C ILE A 104 -7.64 9.16 -14.23
N PRO A 105 -8.30 10.34 -14.16
CA PRO A 105 -9.75 10.41 -14.11
C PRO A 105 -10.37 9.99 -15.43
N ASP A 106 -11.44 9.19 -15.38
CA ASP A 106 -12.14 8.73 -16.57
C ASP A 106 -13.31 9.67 -16.93
N SER A 107 -13.35 10.07 -18.21
CA SER A 107 -14.45 10.83 -18.79
C SER A 107 -15.79 10.10 -18.72
N GLN A 108 -15.80 8.76 -18.83
CA GLN A 108 -17.01 7.95 -18.68
C GLN A 108 -17.54 7.95 -17.23
N LEU A 109 -16.64 8.19 -16.27
CA LEU A 109 -16.97 8.30 -14.85
C LEU A 109 -17.16 9.76 -14.40
N LYS A 110 -17.42 10.68 -15.33
CA LYS A 110 -17.63 12.12 -15.05
C LYS A 110 -16.43 12.75 -14.32
N GLY A 111 -15.22 12.34 -14.68
CA GLY A 111 -13.97 12.83 -14.07
C GLY A 111 -13.61 12.14 -12.75
N ARG A 112 -14.28 11.04 -12.38
CA ARG A 112 -13.90 10.22 -11.23
C ARG A 112 -12.81 9.22 -11.63
N HIS A 113 -12.01 8.82 -10.64
CA HIS A 113 -11.03 7.76 -10.78
C HIS A 113 -11.72 6.39 -10.69
N ALA A 114 -11.41 5.47 -11.60
CA ALA A 114 -11.92 4.11 -11.55
C ALA A 114 -11.31 3.37 -10.34
N GLU A 115 -12.10 2.61 -9.58
CA GLU A 115 -11.63 1.81 -8.45
C GLU A 115 -11.32 0.38 -8.94
N TYR A 116 -10.09 -0.08 -8.74
CA TYR A 116 -9.66 -1.43 -9.13
C TYR A 116 -9.83 -2.44 -8.01
N GLY A 117 -9.72 -2.01 -6.76
CA GLY A 117 -9.91 -2.89 -5.62
C GLY A 117 -9.81 -2.16 -4.30
N ARG A 118 -10.43 -2.74 -3.28
CA ARG A 118 -10.31 -2.31 -1.89
C ARG A 118 -10.48 -3.49 -0.95
N SER A 119 -9.90 -3.39 0.22
CA SER A 119 -10.26 -4.23 1.36
C SER A 119 -10.27 -3.37 2.63
N VAL A 120 -11.19 -3.68 3.53
CA VAL A 120 -11.32 -3.03 4.83
C VAL A 120 -11.56 -4.13 5.86
N GLU A 121 -10.76 -4.10 6.92
CA GLU A 121 -10.85 -5.00 8.06
C GLU A 121 -11.03 -4.14 9.31
N ASP A 122 -12.21 -4.28 9.92
CA ASP A 122 -12.58 -3.65 11.18
C ASP A 122 -12.63 -4.72 12.27
N LEU A 123 -11.84 -4.55 13.32
CA LEU A 123 -11.65 -5.52 14.40
C LEU A 123 -11.87 -4.85 15.75
N THR A 124 -12.56 -5.54 16.66
CA THR A 124 -12.78 -5.06 18.03
C THR A 124 -12.55 -6.20 19.02
N GLY A 125 -11.75 -5.98 20.04
CA GLY A 125 -11.48 -6.98 21.08
C GLY A 125 -9.97 -7.17 21.29
N VAL A 126 -9.57 -8.43 21.55
CA VAL A 126 -8.18 -8.83 21.74
C VAL A 126 -7.75 -9.65 20.53
N PHE A 127 -6.80 -9.14 19.77
CA PHE A 127 -6.34 -9.79 18.54
C PHE A 127 -4.90 -9.41 18.19
N SER A 128 -4.27 -10.29 17.42
CA SER A 128 -3.00 -10.03 16.74
C SER A 128 -3.23 -9.97 15.24
N ILE A 129 -2.60 -9.00 14.58
CA ILE A 129 -2.64 -8.83 13.13
C ILE A 129 -1.25 -9.06 12.57
N GLU A 130 -1.15 -9.93 11.58
CA GLU A 130 0.00 -10.08 10.71
C GLU A 130 -0.48 -9.97 9.28
N LYS A 131 -0.02 -8.94 8.56
CA LYS A 131 -0.53 -8.66 7.22
C LYS A 131 0.54 -8.09 6.32
N PHE A 132 0.60 -8.65 5.11
CA PHE A 132 1.36 -8.09 4.00
C PHE A 132 0.40 -7.59 2.93
N ILE A 133 0.56 -6.33 2.51
CA ILE A 133 -0.22 -5.69 1.45
C ILE A 133 0.76 -5.21 0.38
N GLN A 134 0.51 -5.57 -0.87
CA GLN A 134 1.31 -5.14 -2.01
C GLN A 134 0.42 -4.70 -3.15
N LEU A 135 0.56 -3.44 -3.57
CA LEU A 135 -0.20 -2.81 -4.64
C LEU A 135 0.76 -2.34 -5.73
N TRP A 136 0.54 -2.81 -6.95
CA TRP A 136 1.34 -2.48 -8.13
C TRP A 136 0.60 -1.52 -9.04
N GLY A 137 1.33 -0.63 -9.69
CA GLY A 137 0.76 0.21 -10.76
C GLY A 137 1.16 -0.30 -12.13
N ASN A 138 0.14 -0.72 -12.92
CA ASN A 138 0.27 -1.30 -14.26
C ASN A 138 1.07 -2.62 -14.25
N SER A 139 0.41 -3.77 -14.49
CA SER A 139 0.99 -5.13 -14.49
C SER A 139 1.78 -5.57 -13.22
N THR A 140 2.16 -6.85 -13.13
CA THR A 140 2.94 -7.40 -12.01
C THR A 140 4.44 -7.18 -12.24
N CYS A 141 5.12 -6.46 -11.34
CA CYS A 141 6.54 -6.09 -11.48
C CYS A 141 7.52 -7.16 -10.95
N GLY A 142 7.01 -8.32 -10.59
CA GLY A 142 7.75 -9.40 -9.97
C GLY A 142 6.83 -10.50 -9.47
N ALA A 143 7.42 -11.59 -8.99
CA ALA A 143 6.69 -12.64 -8.31
C ALA A 143 6.16 -12.11 -6.98
N ILE A 144 4.85 -12.21 -6.79
CA ILE A 144 4.21 -11.99 -5.49
C ILE A 144 4.59 -13.20 -4.64
N SER A 145 5.61 -13.06 -3.79
CA SER A 145 5.95 -14.07 -2.79
C SER A 145 5.21 -13.71 -1.52
N VAL A 146 4.05 -14.31 -1.32
CA VAL A 146 3.43 -14.39 -0.01
C VAL A 146 3.40 -15.84 0.38
N ASP A 147 4.39 -16.23 1.17
CA ASP A 147 4.64 -17.59 1.64
C ASP A 147 3.65 -17.94 2.76
N TRP A 148 2.35 -17.80 2.49
CA TRP A 148 1.33 -18.35 3.37
C TRP A 148 1.09 -19.79 2.95
N LEU A 149 1.87 -20.71 3.50
CA LEU A 149 1.45 -22.11 3.50
C LEU A 149 0.13 -22.17 4.30
N PRO A 150 -0.96 -22.72 3.73
CA PRO A 150 -2.12 -23.04 4.55
C PRO A 150 -1.65 -23.98 5.66
N CYS A 151 -2.04 -23.69 6.90
CA CYS A 151 -1.90 -24.66 7.97
C CYS A 151 -2.69 -25.91 7.56
N VAL A 152 -2.00 -27.03 7.35
CA VAL A 152 -2.59 -28.38 7.21
C VAL A 152 -2.53 -29.05 8.57
#